data_AF-A0AAU7U5P6-F1
#
_entry.id   AF-A0AAU7U5P6-F1
#
_cell.length_a   1.000
_cell.length_b   1.000
_cell.length_c   1.000
_cell.angle_alpha   90.00
_cell.angle_beta   90.00
_cell.angle_gamma   90.00
#
_symmetry.space_group_name_H-M   'P 1'
#
loop_
_entity.id
_entity.type
_entity.pdbx_description
1 polymer ?
#
loop_
_entity_poly.entity_id
_entity_poly.type
_entity_poly.pdbx_seq_one_letter_code
_entity_poly.pdbx_strand_id
1 'polypeptide(L)' 'MSLTIVMTEGKTLYLQDATPAQLQELRLNLSEGHGAFEFTLEGRSYLINTRNVLYVEVTPATSGA' A
#
# COMPACT_ATOMS: atom_id res chain seq x y z
N MET A 1 10.97 -3.37 -1.87
CA MET A 1 9.79 -3.57 -2.74
C MET A 1 9.03 -2.27 -2.74
N SER A 2 8.38 -1.89 -3.84
CA SER A 2 7.53 -0.69 -3.86
C SER A 2 6.07 -1.05 -4.10
N LEU A 3 5.19 -0.26 -3.49
CA LEU A 3 3.74 -0.34 -3.68
C LEU A 3 3.24 0.93 -4.35
N THR A 4 2.47 0.78 -5.41
CA THR A 4 1.64 1.86 -5.98
C THR A 4 0.20 1.56 -5.59
N ILE A 5 -0.38 2.37 -4.72
CA ILE A 5 -1.75 2.24 -4.25
C ILE A 5 -2.60 3.26 -4.99
N VAL A 6 -3.43 2.79 -5.92
CA VAL A 6 -4.33 3.65 -6.68
C VAL A 6 -5.66 3.72 -5.98
N MET A 7 -6.10 4.94 -5.68
CA MET A 7 -7.31 5.22 -4.93
C MET A 7 -8.37 5.88 -5.83
N THR A 8 -9.59 5.96 -5.31
CA THR A 8 -10.67 6.77 -5.89
C THR A 8 -10.26 8.25 -5.99
N GLU A 9 -10.97 9.00 -6.83
CA GLU A 9 -10.75 10.44 -7.03
C GLU A 9 -9.37 10.81 -7.62
N GLY A 10 -8.72 9.88 -8.30
CA GLY A 10 -7.44 10.12 -8.98
C GLY A 10 -6.25 10.29 -8.03
N LYS A 11 -6.38 9.84 -6.77
CA LYS A 11 -5.29 9.87 -5.80
C LYS A 11 -4.44 8.61 -5.96
N THR A 12 -3.11 8.76 -5.98
CA THR A 12 -2.18 7.64 -6.02
C THR A 12 -1.11 7.83 -4.96
N LEU A 13 -0.86 6.77 -4.20
CA LEU A 13 0.18 6.75 -3.18
C LEU A 13 1.31 5.82 -3.59
N TYR A 14 2.54 6.30 -3.43
CA TYR A 14 3.75 5.54 -3.70
C TYR A 14 4.48 5.28 -2.39
N LEU A 15 4.59 4.01 -2.01
CA LEU A 15 5.38 3.58 -0.87
C LEU A 15 6.64 2.89 -1.37
N GLN A 16 7.78 3.53 -1.18
CA GLN A 16 9.09 2.92 -1.37
C GLN A 16 9.46 2.08 -0.15
N ASP A 17 10.22 1.00 -0.36
CA ASP A 17 10.70 0.10 0.70
C ASP A 17 9.62 -0.53 1.59
N ALA A 18 8.46 -0.82 1.02
CA ALA A 18 7.40 -1.56 1.69
C ALA A 18 7.89 -2.95 2.14
N THR A 19 7.57 -3.30 3.37
CA THR A 19 7.89 -4.60 3.95
C THR A 19 6.90 -5.69 3.49
N PRO A 20 7.30 -6.97 3.51
CA PRO A 20 6.36 -8.07 3.24
C PRO A 20 5.16 -8.09 4.19
N ALA A 21 5.36 -7.72 5.45
CA ALA A 21 4.29 -7.63 6.45
C ALA A 21 3.24 -6.57 6.07
N GLN A 22 3.68 -5.37 5.66
CA GLN A 22 2.79 -4.31 5.19
C GLN A 22 1.99 -4.73 3.95
N LEU A 23 2.62 -5.42 3.00
CA LEU A 23 1.90 -5.95 1.85
C LEU A 23 0.85 -7.00 2.26
N GLN A 24 1.19 -7.89 3.21
CA GLN A 24 0.26 -8.89 3.70
C GLN A 24 -0.94 -8.26 4.41
N GLU A 25 -0.68 -7.28 5.28
CA GLU A 25 -1.73 -6.51 5.97
C GLU A 25 -2.64 -5.79 4.96
N LEU A 26 -2.06 -5.09 3.98
CA LEU A 26 -2.82 -4.41 2.94
C LEU A 26 -3.69 -5.40 2.15
N ARG A 27 -3.15 -6.57 1.78
CA ARG A 27 -3.91 -7.62 1.09
C ARG A 27 -5.07 -8.15 1.93
N LEU A 28 -4.86 -8.35 3.22
CA LEU A 28 -5.90 -8.80 4.14
C LEU A 28 -7.04 -7.76 4.20
N ASN A 29 -6.69 -6.49 4.47
CA ASN A 29 -7.65 -5.39 4.56
C ASN A 29 -8.41 -5.13 3.24
N LEU A 30 -7.79 -5.42 2.10
CA LEU A 30 -8.48 -5.37 0.79
C LEU A 30 -9.43 -6.54 0.60
N SER A 31 -9.04 -7.76 1.01
CA SER A 31 -9.86 -8.96 0.87
C SER A 31 -11.12 -8.94 1.74
N GLU A 32 -11.06 -8.26 2.89
CA GLU A 32 -12.20 -8.08 3.80
C GLU A 32 -13.16 -6.96 3.33
N GLY A 33 -12.75 -6.12 2.38
CA GLY A 33 -13.55 -4.99 1.90
C GLY A 33 -13.75 -3.87 2.94
N HIS A 34 -13.01 -3.92 4.06
CA HIS A 34 -13.01 -2.91 5.10
C HIS A 34 -11.67 -2.89 5.83
N GLY A 35 -11.33 -1.76 6.43
CA GLY A 35 -10.12 -1.59 7.22
C GLY A 35 -9.37 -0.32 6.87
N ALA A 36 -8.28 -0.10 7.58
CA ALA A 36 -7.36 0.98 7.29
C ALA A 36 -5.95 0.40 7.20
N PHE A 37 -5.15 0.94 6.30
CA PHE A 37 -3.74 0.62 6.19
C PHE A 37 -2.93 1.82 6.66
N GLU A 38 -2.13 1.63 7.70
CA GLU A 38 -1.26 2.65 8.27
C GLU A 38 0.18 2.43 7.79
N PHE A 39 0.86 3.50 7.41
CA PHE A 39 2.28 3.45 7.09
C PHE A 39 2.95 4.79 7.42
N THR A 40 4.26 4.73 7.68
CA THR A 40 5.07 5.92 7.95
C THR A 40 5.90 6.26 6.72
N LEU A 41 5.85 7.52 6.30
CA LEU A 41 6.69 8.08 5.25
C LEU A 41 7.27 9.39 5.74
N GLU A 42 8.59 9.56 5.66
CA GLU A 42 9.31 10.77 6.10
C GLU A 42 8.99 11.17 7.57
N GLY A 43 8.83 10.18 8.44
CA GLY A 43 8.52 10.40 9.86
C GLY A 43 7.07 10.84 10.14
N ARG A 44 6.20 10.84 9.12
CA ARG A 44 4.77 11.11 9.25
C ARG A 44 3.96 9.83 9.06
N SER A 45 3.02 9.60 9.97
CA SER A 45 2.04 8.51 9.81
C SER A 45 0.95 8.93 8.85
N TYR A 46 0.65 8.05 7.90
CA TYR A 46 -0.45 8.17 6.97
C TYR A 46 -1.39 7.00 7.18
N LEU A 47 -2.68 7.28 7.08
CA LEU A 47 -3.74 6.29 7.17
C LEU A 47 -4.57 6.36 5.90
N ILE A 48 -4.73 5.22 5.23
CA ILE A 48 -5.65 5.10 4.10
C ILE A 48 -6.80 4.17 4.45
N ASN A 49 -8.01 4.54 4.05
CA ASN A 49 -9.18 3.67 4.12
C ASN A 49 -9.14 2.72 2.91
N THR A 50 -9.13 1.41 3.15
CA THR A 50 -8.99 0.43 2.06
C THR A 50 -10.22 0.38 1.14
N ARG A 51 -11.38 0.90 1.56
CA ARG A 51 -12.55 1.06 0.69
C ARG A 51 -12.35 2.02 -0.48
N ASN A 52 -11.37 2.93 -0.35
CA ASN A 52 -11.04 3.88 -1.39
C ASN A 52 -9.96 3.35 -2.35
N VAL A 53 -9.42 2.15 -2.12
CA VAL A 53 -8.38 1.57 -2.98
C VAL A 53 -9.04 0.86 -4.16
N LEU A 54 -8.63 1.22 -5.37
CA LEU A 54 -9.07 0.58 -6.60
C LEU A 54 -8.21 -0.66 -6.91
N TYR A 55 -6.89 -0.49 -6.85
CA TYR A 55 -5.93 -1.59 -7.01
C TYR A 55 -4.58 -1.22 -6.42
N VAL A 56 -3.73 -2.23 -6.24
CA VAL A 56 -2.36 -2.09 -5.75
C VAL A 56 -1.42 -2.77 -6.73
N GLU A 57 -0.44 -2.03 -7.25
CA GLU A 57 0.68 -2.60 -8.00
C GLU A 57 1.83 -2.86 -7.05
N VAL A 58 2.39 -4.07 -7.16
CA VAL A 58 3.55 -4.49 -6.36
C VAL A 58 4.72 -4.62 -7.30
N THR A 59 5.74 -3.78 -7.13
CA THR A 59 7.01 -3.93 -7.84
C THR A 59 8.00 -4.61 -6.91
N PRO A 60 8.42 -5.86 -7.19
CA PRO A 60 9.42 -6.56 -6.39
C PRO A 60 10.67 -5.69 -6.26
N ALA A 61 11.40 -5.82 -5.14
CA ALA A 61 12.77 -5.34 -5.16
C ALA A 61 13.48 -6.11 -6.27
N THR A 62 14.05 -5.41 -7.25
CA THR A 62 14.93 -6.04 -8.23
C THR A 62 16.04 -6.74 -7.45
N SER A 63 15.95 -8.06 -7.34
CA SER A 63 17.09 -8.88 -6.97
C SER A 63 18.14 -8.61 -8.04
N GLY A 64 19.21 -7.91 -7.69
CA GLY A 64 20.35 -7.76 -8.57
C GLY A 64 20.77 -9.14 -9.08
N ALA A 65 20.98 -9.22 -10.39
CA ALA A 65 21.46 -10.41 -11.11
C ALA A 65 22.78 -10.94 -10.54
#